data_AF-A0A1W1UEE6-F1
#
_entry.id   AF-A0A1W1UEE6-F1
#
_cell.length_a   1.000
_cell.length_b   1.000
_cell.length_c   1.000
_cell.angle_alpha   90.00
_cell.angle_beta   90.00
_cell.angle_gamma   90.00
#
_symmetry.space_group_name_H-M   'P 1'
#
loop_
_entity.id
_entity.type
_entity.pdbx_description
1 polymer ?
#
loop_
_entity_poly.entity_id
_entity_poly.type
_entity_poly.pdbx_seq_one_letter_code
_entity_poly.pdbx_strand_id
1 'polypeptide(L)'
;MSRHLISIQAQAATVTAGTLAELLQQTGTKIMQLTEGLDINHRTAQRRIKEPETLTIKELLALAALLRVPEQQLLDLIRDEYQSRPAQSAAEPDMEVEVLPPVKKTTPKRAKGK
;
A
#
# COMPACT_ATOMS: atom_id res chain seq x y z
N MET A 1 25.74 -28.10 33.95
CA MET A 1 25.45 -27.69 32.55
C MET A 1 24.03 -27.12 32.51
N SER A 2 23.83 -25.89 32.96
CA SER A 2 22.50 -25.26 33.07
C SER A 2 22.13 -24.59 31.75
N ARG A 3 21.17 -25.17 31.02
CA ARG A 3 20.58 -24.56 29.82
C ARG A 3 19.63 -23.43 30.27
N HIS A 4 20.05 -22.18 30.09
CA HIS A 4 19.13 -21.05 30.17
C HIS A 4 18.21 -21.07 28.94
N LEU A 5 16.98 -21.56 29.13
CA LEU A 5 15.89 -21.36 28.18
C LEU A 5 15.47 -19.90 28.28
N ILE A 6 15.99 -19.07 27.39
CA ILE A 6 15.51 -17.70 27.22
C ILE A 6 14.13 -17.81 26.57
N SER A 7 13.08 -17.80 27.40
CA SER A 7 11.71 -17.55 26.93
C SER A 7 11.66 -16.14 26.37
N ILE A 8 11.87 -16.01 25.06
CA ILE A 8 11.56 -14.78 24.33
C ILE A 8 10.03 -14.74 24.23
N GLN A 9 9.38 -14.25 25.28
CA GLN A 9 7.97 -13.88 25.19
C GLN A 9 7.88 -12.75 24.17
N ALA A 10 7.34 -13.08 23.00
CA ALA A 10 7.06 -12.13 21.94
C ALA A 10 6.03 -11.11 22.47
N GLN A 11 6.49 -9.98 23.00
CA GLN A 11 5.60 -8.88 23.35
C GLN A 11 4.94 -8.39 22.06
N ALA A 12 3.61 -8.38 22.04
CA ALA A 12 2.86 -7.71 21.00
C ALA A 12 3.26 -6.23 21.04
N ALA A 13 3.80 -5.72 19.93
CA ALA A 13 4.16 -4.32 19.83
C ALA A 13 2.84 -3.52 19.86
N THR A 14 2.64 -2.70 20.89
CA THR A 14 1.54 -1.73 20.90
C THR A 14 1.77 -0.72 19.79
N VAL A 15 0.79 -0.56 18.89
CA VAL A 15 0.86 0.42 17.79
C VAL A 15 0.77 1.83 18.37
N THR A 16 1.90 2.53 18.46
CA THR A 16 1.97 3.95 18.82
C THR A 16 2.26 4.84 17.61
N ALA A 17 2.50 4.24 16.45
CA ALA A 17 2.73 4.91 15.18
C ALA A 17 1.46 5.60 14.67
N GLY A 18 1.62 6.74 13.97
CA GLY A 18 0.52 7.41 13.26
C GLY A 18 0.40 6.99 11.79
N THR A 19 1.42 6.31 11.26
CA THR A 19 1.42 5.78 9.88
C THR A 19 2.01 4.38 9.79
N LEU A 20 1.69 3.65 8.72
CA LEU A 20 2.30 2.34 8.47
C LEU A 20 3.82 2.43 8.34
N ALA A 21 4.34 3.49 7.71
CA ALA A 21 5.76 3.72 7.55
C ALA A 21 6.49 3.87 8.90
N GLU A 22 5.88 4.59 9.84
CA GLU A 22 6.41 4.73 11.20
C GLU A 22 6.37 3.40 11.96
N LEU A 23 5.31 2.61 11.83
CA LEU A 23 5.21 1.30 12.46
C LEU A 23 6.33 0.35 11.98
N LEU A 24 6.65 0.38 10.69
CA LEU A 24 7.77 -0.38 10.14
C LEU A 24 9.12 0.06 10.70
N GLN A 25 9.31 1.37 10.91
CA GLN A 25 10.53 1.89 11.54
C GLN A 25 10.62 1.49 13.02
N GLN A 26 9.54 1.58 13.78
CA GLN A 26 9.49 1.20 15.20
C GLN A 26 9.77 -0.28 15.42
N THR A 27 9.24 -1.14 14.54
CA THR A 27 9.48 -2.59 14.57
C THR A 27 10.84 -2.99 13.99
N GLY A 28 11.57 -2.05 13.37
CA GLY A 28 12.82 -2.33 12.67
C GLY A 28 12.66 -3.18 11.41
N THR A 29 11.42 -3.31 10.91
CA THR A 29 11.09 -4.14 9.75
C THR A 29 11.61 -3.47 8.49
N LYS A 30 12.59 -4.12 7.84
CA LYS A 30 13.15 -3.64 6.57
C LYS A 30 12.24 -4.00 5.41
N ILE A 31 12.32 -3.21 4.34
CA ILE A 31 11.55 -3.47 3.11
C ILE A 31 11.78 -4.88 2.53
N MET A 32 12.99 -5.42 2.69
CA MET A 32 13.33 -6.79 2.26
C MET A 32 12.50 -7.85 3.03
N GLN A 33 12.32 -7.67 4.34
CA GLN A 33 11.48 -8.56 5.13
C GLN A 33 10.00 -8.38 4.79
N LEU A 34 9.60 -7.18 4.38
CA LEU A 34 8.25 -6.92 3.90
C LEU A 34 7.98 -7.63 2.57
N THR A 35 8.93 -7.57 1.62
CA THR A 35 8.82 -8.27 0.33
C THR A 35 8.79 -9.78 0.50
N GLU A 36 9.62 -10.32 1.41
CA GLU A 36 9.65 -11.76 1.70
C GLU A 36 8.40 -12.22 2.46
N GLY A 37 7.98 -11.46 3.48
CA GLY A 37 6.83 -11.82 4.32
C GLY A 37 5.47 -11.70 3.61
N LEU A 38 5.39 -10.84 2.59
CA LEU A 38 4.17 -10.62 1.80
C LEU A 38 4.21 -11.33 0.43
N ASP A 39 5.34 -11.93 0.06
CA ASP A 39 5.58 -12.52 -1.27
C ASP A 39 5.28 -11.52 -2.42
N ILE A 40 5.79 -10.29 -2.27
CA ILE A 40 5.60 -9.21 -3.25
C ILE A 40 6.94 -8.62 -3.69
N ASN A 41 6.95 -8.03 -4.88
CA ASN A 41 8.13 -7.32 -5.36
C ASN A 41 8.36 -5.99 -4.61
N HIS A 42 9.60 -5.49 -4.70
CA HIS A 42 10.03 -4.27 -4.02
C HIS A 42 9.22 -3.03 -4.40
N ARG A 43 8.83 -2.89 -5.67
CA ARG A 43 8.01 -1.74 -6.13
C ARG A 43 6.62 -1.76 -5.51
N THR A 44 6.01 -2.94 -5.44
CA THR A 44 4.71 -3.15 -4.78
C THR A 44 4.83 -2.85 -3.29
N ALA A 45 5.86 -3.36 -2.60
CA ALA A 45 6.09 -3.06 -1.19
C ALA A 45 6.22 -1.55 -0.92
N GLN A 46 7.02 -0.82 -1.71
CA GLN A 46 7.12 0.63 -1.58
C GLN A 46 5.78 1.35 -1.79
N ARG A 47 4.97 0.88 -2.75
CA ARG A 47 3.64 1.44 -2.99
C ARG A 47 2.73 1.20 -1.79
N ARG A 48 2.70 -0.01 -1.23
CA ARG A 48 1.86 -0.35 -0.07
C ARG A 48 2.23 0.40 1.21
N ILE A 49 3.50 0.76 1.38
CA ILE A 49 3.92 1.63 2.48
C ILE A 49 3.37 3.05 2.30
N LYS A 50 3.26 3.52 1.05
CA LYS A 50 2.73 4.85 0.72
C LYS A 50 1.21 4.89 0.55
N GLU A 51 0.58 3.78 0.24
CA GLU A 51 -0.85 3.63 -0.01
C GLU A 51 -1.33 2.37 0.74
N PRO A 52 -1.33 2.40 2.09
CA PRO A 52 -1.67 1.23 2.89
C PRO A 52 -3.10 0.74 2.68
N GLU A 53 -4.01 1.59 2.22
CA GLU A 53 -5.39 1.24 1.84
C GLU A 53 -5.47 0.26 0.67
N THR A 54 -4.40 0.14 -0.12
CA THR A 54 -4.35 -0.79 -1.27
C THR A 54 -3.88 -2.19 -0.88
N LEU A 55 -3.59 -2.44 0.41
CA LEU A 55 -3.27 -3.77 0.94
C LEU A 55 -4.47 -4.70 0.78
N THR A 56 -4.25 -5.89 0.21
CA THR A 56 -5.28 -6.93 0.22
C THR A 56 -5.42 -7.51 1.62
N ILE A 57 -6.57 -8.14 1.89
CA ILE A 57 -6.82 -8.82 3.17
C ILE A 57 -5.70 -9.81 3.50
N LYS A 58 -5.23 -10.60 2.51
CA LYS A 58 -4.15 -11.58 2.72
C LYS A 58 -2.84 -10.92 3.16
N GLU A 59 -2.48 -9.81 2.53
CA GLU A 59 -1.26 -9.08 2.85
C GLU A 59 -1.38 -8.37 4.19
N LEU A 60 -2.56 -7.88 4.54
CA LEU A 60 -2.81 -7.26 5.85
C LEU A 60 -2.66 -8.28 6.99
N LEU A 61 -3.21 -9.49 6.82
CA LEU A 61 -3.04 -10.59 7.78
C LEU A 61 -1.56 -10.99 7.92
N ALA A 62 -0.86 -11.14 6.80
CA ALA A 62 0.56 -11.46 6.80
C ALA A 62 1.41 -10.35 7.44
N LEU A 63 1.04 -9.08 7.21
CA LEU A 63 1.69 -7.92 7.81
C LEU A 63 1.46 -7.84 9.32
N ALA A 64 0.24 -8.08 9.79
CA ALA A 64 -0.08 -8.18 11.22
C ALA A 64 0.75 -9.28 11.90
N ALA A 65 0.86 -10.45 11.26
CA ALA A 65 1.69 -11.55 11.74
C ALA A 65 3.19 -11.20 11.75
N LEU A 66 3.69 -10.56 10.69
CA LEU A 66 5.10 -10.12 10.58
C LEU A 66 5.46 -9.12 11.67
N LEU A 67 4.60 -8.12 11.90
CA LEU A 67 4.80 -7.06 12.87
C LEU A 67 4.45 -7.47 14.30
N ARG A 68 3.82 -8.65 14.47
CA ARG A 68 3.29 -9.14 15.76
C ARG A 68 2.35 -8.14 16.43
N VAL A 69 1.49 -7.55 15.61
CA VAL A 69 0.50 -6.55 15.99
C VAL A 69 -0.89 -7.16 15.82
N PRO A 70 -1.87 -6.87 16.71
CA PRO A 70 -3.25 -7.29 16.50
C PRO A 70 -3.81 -6.72 15.19
N GLU A 71 -4.47 -7.56 14.39
CA GLU A 71 -5.04 -7.18 13.09
C GLU A 71 -5.93 -5.93 13.19
N GLN A 72 -6.74 -5.85 14.25
CA GLN A 72 -7.64 -4.73 14.48
C GLN A 72 -6.89 -3.41 14.72
N GLN A 73 -5.76 -3.44 15.44
CA GLN A 73 -4.93 -2.23 15.63
C GLN A 73 -4.28 -1.79 14.31
N LEU A 74 -3.87 -2.74 13.47
CA LEU A 74 -3.32 -2.43 12.16
C LEU A 74 -4.39 -1.84 11.23
N LEU A 75 -5.61 -2.37 11.26
CA LEU A 75 -6.74 -1.84 10.49
C LEU A 75 -7.12 -0.42 10.94
N ASP A 76 -7.20 -0.19 12.25
CA ASP A 76 -7.50 1.13 12.79
C ASP A 76 -6.42 2.15 12.42
N LEU A 77 -5.14 1.76 12.45
CA LEU A 77 -4.03 2.59 11.98
C LEU A 77 -4.17 2.97 10.50
N ILE A 78 -4.41 2.00 9.62
CA ILE A 78 -4.55 2.25 8.18
C ILE A 78 -5.76 3.14 7.91
N ARG A 79 -6.86 2.93 8.64
CA ARG A 79 -8.06 3.76 8.54
C ARG A 79 -7.81 5.19 9.00
N ASP A 80 -7.13 5.38 10.13
CA ASP A 80 -6.77 6.69 10.64
C ASP A 80 -5.84 7.42 9.67
N GLU A 81 -4.80 6.73 9.16
CA GLU A 81 -3.89 7.30 8.16
C GLU A 81 -4.63 7.75 6.90
N TYR A 82 -5.58 6.95 6.42
CA TYR A 82 -6.38 7.29 5.24
C TYR A 82 -7.30 8.49 5.49
N GLN A 83 -7.92 8.59 6.67
CA GLN A 83 -8.81 9.70 7.03
C GLN A 83 -8.04 10.99 7.35
N SER A 84 -6.85 10.87 7.92
CA SER A 84 -5.96 11.99 8.29
C SER A 84 -5.17 12.53 7.11
N ARG A 85 -5.11 11.81 5.98
CA ARG A 85 -4.56 12.37 4.74
C ARG A 85 -5.44 13.53 4.27
N PRO A 86 -4.87 14.73 4.06
CA PRO A 86 -5.61 15.78 3.36
C PRO A 86 -6.02 15.19 2.02
N ALA A 87 -7.34 15.17 1.76
CA ALA A 87 -7.91 14.62 0.54
C ALA A 87 -7.19 15.24 -0.67
N GLN A 88 -6.20 14.52 -1.22
CA GLN A 88 -5.84 14.73 -2.61
C GLN A 88 -7.07 14.24 -3.35
N SER A 89 -7.85 15.20 -3.84
CA SER A 89 -9.12 15.04 -4.54
C SER A 89 -9.22 13.66 -5.14
N ALA A 90 -10.14 12.86 -4.59
CA ALA A 90 -10.62 11.66 -5.23
C ALA A 90 -10.80 11.99 -6.71
N ALA A 91 -10.05 11.30 -7.56
CA ALA A 91 -10.32 11.29 -8.98
C ALA A 91 -11.83 11.07 -9.12
N GLU A 92 -12.50 12.06 -9.70
CA GLU A 92 -13.92 12.03 -9.93
C GLU A 92 -14.26 10.71 -10.63
N PRO A 93 -15.31 10.01 -10.19
CA PRO A 93 -15.69 8.74 -10.79
C PRO A 93 -15.99 8.98 -12.26
N ASP A 94 -15.42 8.10 -13.08
CA ASP A 94 -15.74 7.83 -14.48
C ASP A 94 -17.25 7.98 -14.72
N MET A 95 -17.67 9.18 -15.14
CA MET A 95 -19.02 9.42 -15.65
C MET A 95 -18.93 9.09 -17.14
N GLU A 96 -19.35 7.87 -17.47
CA GLU A 96 -19.76 7.50 -18.83
C GLU A 96 -20.71 8.58 -19.37
N VAL A 97 -20.18 9.49 -20.20
CA VAL A 97 -21.00 10.31 -21.09
C VAL A 97 -20.64 9.93 -22.51
N GLU A 98 -21.45 9.02 -23.02
CA GLU A 98 -21.69 8.78 -24.44
C GLU A 98 -21.79 10.12 -25.18
N VAL A 99 -20.77 10.46 -25.98
CA VAL A 99 -20.88 11.52 -26.99
C VAL A 99 -20.34 10.99 -28.32
N LEU A 100 -21.29 10.73 -29.21
CA LEU A 100 -21.15 10.35 -30.62
C LEU A 100 -20.06 11.15 -31.37
N PRO A 101 -19.33 10.53 -32.32
CA PRO A 101 -18.37 11.26 -33.16
C PRO A 101 -19.10 12.07 -34.25
N PRO A 102 -18.80 13.37 -34.44
CA PRO A 102 -19.27 14.08 -35.62
C PRO A 102 -18.45 13.68 -36.86
N VAL A 103 -19.17 13.08 -37.81
CA VAL A 103 -18.73 12.73 -39.16
C VAL A 103 -18.68 13.99 -40.05
N LYS A 104 -17.49 14.39 -40.56
CA LYS A 104 -17.16 14.67 -42.00
C LYS A 104 -16.04 15.69 -42.26
N LYS A 105 -15.13 15.28 -43.18
CA LYS A 105 -14.48 16.05 -44.29
C LYS A 105 -13.41 17.08 -43.87
N THR A 106 -12.19 17.18 -44.41
CA THR A 106 -11.61 16.87 -45.74
C THR A 106 -10.07 17.00 -45.67
N THR A 107 -9.33 16.09 -46.30
CA THR A 107 -7.89 16.23 -46.70
C THR A 107 -7.72 17.25 -47.86
N PRO A 108 -6.54 17.86 -48.12
CA PRO A 108 -5.57 17.20 -49.03
C PRO A 108 -4.05 17.52 -48.89
N LYS A 109 -3.27 16.55 -49.39
CA LYS A 109 -2.00 16.63 -50.15
C LYS A 109 -0.75 17.23 -49.49
N ARG A 110 0.15 16.33 -49.04
CA ARG A 110 1.60 16.55 -49.03
C ARG A 110 2.18 15.97 -50.33
N ALA A 111 2.55 16.84 -51.27
CA ALA A 111 3.32 16.45 -52.45
C ALA A 111 4.76 16.11 -52.00
N LYS A 112 5.23 14.91 -52.34
CA LYS A 112 6.65 14.55 -52.29
C LYS A 112 6.98 13.97 -53.67
N GLY A 113 7.73 14.72 -54.46
CA GLY A 113 8.18 14.33 -55.79
C GLY A 113 9.64 14.68 -55.95
N LYS A 114 10.45 13.61 -56.08
CA LYS A 114 11.80 13.44 -56.65
C LYS A 114 12.85 14.51 -56.42
#